data_AF-T1GSV1-F1
#
_entry.id   AF-T1GSV1-F1
#
_cell.length_a   1.000
_cell.length_b   1.000
_cell.length_c   1.000
_cell.angle_alpha   90.00
_cell.angle_beta   90.00
_cell.angle_gamma   90.00
#
_symmetry.space_group_name_H-M   'P 1'
#
loop_
_entity.id
_entity.type
_entity.pdbx_description
1 polymer ?
#
loop_
_entity_poly.entity_id
_entity_poly.type
_entity_poly.pdbx_seq_one_letter_code
_entity_poly.pdbx_strand_id
1 'polypeptide(L)'
;MQYSQEKMGYSSCKVFNLIDLSTDKIKYVHNGAENSDDHATIDLQIYGDTSHVPHNFLGKHRFLLHANITAVNDPPILQIPQNKILRLIEGIPKNINNDLLTIFDPDSPPHVLIYTVLPTTDPIASYGRFELNGKYTLTFSQADVNAGKVTYIFNNTMADSTSYQIQLQVSDGIETSEAVFLPISVHPLEIRLANNTGLIMIHKSLAYISPTNLSIGTNAIEENIDIKYEIMKPPQYVHETGVQLLHFTILSPLS
;
A
#
# COMPACT_ATOMS: atom_id res chain seq x y z
N MET A 1 -9.18 9.51 -35.79
CA MET A 1 -10.02 10.53 -36.49
C MET A 1 -11.45 10.07 -36.53
N GLN A 2 -12.39 10.99 -36.36
CA GLN A 2 -13.82 10.72 -36.50
C GLN A 2 -14.45 11.66 -37.55
N TYR A 3 -15.52 11.19 -38.20
CA TYR A 3 -16.25 11.90 -39.25
C TYR A 3 -17.73 12.05 -38.92
N SER A 4 -18.34 13.16 -39.33
CA SER A 4 -19.79 13.38 -39.26
C SER A 4 -20.32 14.09 -40.50
N GLN A 5 -21.42 13.59 -41.06
CA GLN A 5 -22.05 14.16 -42.25
C GLN A 5 -22.92 15.39 -41.93
N GLU A 6 -23.57 15.41 -40.76
CA GLU A 6 -24.49 16.47 -40.30
C GLU A 6 -24.09 17.10 -38.96
N LYS A 7 -22.85 16.87 -38.51
CA LYS A 7 -22.33 17.27 -37.17
C LYS A 7 -23.08 16.64 -35.98
N MET A 8 -24.08 15.77 -36.23
CA MET A 8 -24.79 14.97 -35.23
C MET A 8 -24.25 13.54 -35.24
N GLY A 9 -23.38 13.22 -34.28
CA GLY A 9 -22.73 11.91 -34.17
C GLY A 9 -21.48 11.79 -35.06
N TYR A 10 -20.36 11.44 -34.43
CA TYR A 10 -19.07 11.23 -35.10
C TYR A 10 -18.73 9.74 -35.05
N SER A 11 -18.29 9.17 -36.18
CA SER A 11 -17.91 7.76 -36.30
C SER A 11 -16.49 7.62 -36.83
N SER A 12 -15.86 6.44 -36.65
CA SER A 12 -14.48 6.21 -37.07
C SER A 12 -14.30 6.49 -38.57
N CYS A 13 -13.34 7.35 -38.91
CA CYS A 13 -13.07 7.78 -40.28
C CYS A 13 -11.70 7.30 -40.73
N LYS A 14 -11.63 6.67 -41.91
CA LYS A 14 -10.37 6.23 -42.54
C LYS A 14 -9.98 7.04 -43.77
N VAL A 15 -10.94 7.67 -44.45
CA VAL A 15 -10.74 8.43 -45.69
C VAL A 15 -11.65 9.65 -45.67
N PHE A 16 -11.12 10.80 -46.05
CA PHE A 16 -11.84 12.06 -46.17
C PHE A 16 -11.21 12.90 -47.28
N ASN A 17 -11.95 13.89 -47.79
CA ASN A 17 -11.47 14.80 -48.82
C ASN A 17 -11.29 16.24 -48.28
N LEU A 18 -10.87 17.16 -49.15
CA LEU A 18 -10.62 18.56 -48.77
C LEU A 18 -11.90 19.30 -48.35
N ILE A 19 -13.06 18.95 -48.92
CA ILE A 19 -14.36 19.52 -48.53
C ILE A 19 -14.72 19.07 -47.11
N ASP A 20 -14.49 17.80 -46.77
CA ASP A 20 -14.74 17.29 -45.41
C ASP A 20 -13.87 18.02 -44.38
N LEU A 21 -12.60 18.28 -44.71
CA LEU A 21 -11.70 19.10 -43.89
C LEU A 21 -12.19 20.54 -43.76
N SER A 22 -12.63 21.17 -44.85
CA SER A 22 -13.03 22.59 -44.85
C SER A 22 -14.45 22.85 -44.32
N THR A 23 -15.21 21.80 -43.99
CA THR A 23 -16.61 21.91 -43.51
C THR A 23 -16.82 21.33 -42.11
N ASP A 24 -15.75 21.26 -41.31
CA ASP A 24 -15.70 20.72 -39.94
C ASP A 24 -16.27 19.29 -39.80
N LYS A 25 -16.22 18.49 -40.85
CA LYS A 25 -16.74 17.11 -40.80
C LYS A 25 -15.75 16.15 -40.16
N ILE A 26 -14.48 16.54 -40.03
CA ILE A 26 -13.40 15.73 -39.50
C ILE A 26 -12.97 16.25 -38.14
N LYS A 27 -12.84 15.35 -37.17
CA LYS A 27 -12.29 15.65 -35.85
C LYS A 27 -11.19 14.67 -35.48
N TYR A 28 -10.17 15.21 -34.82
CA TYR A 28 -9.23 14.41 -34.06
C TYR A 28 -9.84 14.11 -32.68
N VAL A 29 -9.72 12.86 -32.24
CA VAL A 29 -10.17 12.42 -30.92
C VAL A 29 -9.03 11.64 -30.32
N HIS A 30 -8.48 12.20 -29.25
CA HIS A 30 -7.44 11.57 -28.47
C HIS A 30 -8.01 10.39 -27.68
N ASN A 31 -7.20 9.37 -27.41
CA ASN A 31 -7.63 8.14 -26.74
C ASN A 31 -7.75 8.26 -25.22
N GLY A 32 -7.36 9.41 -24.65
CA GLY A 32 -7.38 9.67 -23.22
C GLY A 32 -6.13 9.17 -22.49
N ALA A 33 -5.08 8.72 -23.20
CA ALA A 33 -3.81 8.38 -22.57
C ALA A 33 -2.98 9.64 -22.34
N GLU A 34 -2.39 9.82 -21.17
CA GLU A 34 -1.76 11.09 -20.73
C GLU A 34 -0.44 11.49 -21.44
N ASN A 35 -0.21 10.96 -22.64
CA ASN A 35 0.93 11.32 -23.46
C ASN A 35 0.80 12.77 -23.94
N SER A 36 1.80 13.61 -23.65
CA SER A 36 1.81 15.01 -24.09
C SER A 36 2.06 15.19 -25.60
N ASP A 37 2.61 14.15 -26.26
CA ASP A 37 2.87 14.14 -27.70
C ASP A 37 2.08 12.99 -28.36
N ASP A 38 1.11 13.34 -29.18
CA ASP A 38 0.34 12.41 -30.00
C ASP A 38 0.41 12.84 -31.46
N HIS A 39 0.31 11.88 -32.38
CA HIS A 39 0.34 12.17 -33.81
C HIS A 39 -0.57 11.23 -34.60
N ALA A 40 -1.26 11.81 -35.59
CA ALA A 40 -1.93 11.02 -36.63
C ALA A 40 -1.04 10.93 -37.87
N THR A 41 -0.82 9.70 -38.34
CA THR A 41 -0.22 9.48 -39.66
C THR A 41 -1.29 9.57 -40.74
N ILE A 42 -1.10 10.46 -41.72
CA ILE A 42 -2.04 10.70 -42.81
C ILE A 42 -1.34 10.46 -44.15
N ASP A 43 -1.92 9.60 -44.98
CA ASP A 43 -1.48 9.41 -46.36
C ASP A 43 -2.38 10.26 -47.29
N LEU A 44 -1.79 11.23 -47.97
CA LEU A 44 -2.41 12.04 -49.01
C LEU A 44 -2.19 11.41 -50.38
N GLN A 45 -3.24 11.34 -51.20
CA GLN A 45 -3.16 10.96 -52.60
C GLN A 45 -4.15 11.78 -53.43
N ILE A 46 -3.70 12.27 -54.58
CA ILE A 46 -4.55 13.04 -55.51
C ILE A 46 -5.25 12.06 -56.46
N TYR A 47 -6.57 12.23 -56.63
CA TYR A 47 -7.41 11.45 -57.53
C TYR A 47 -8.15 12.40 -58.49
N GLY A 48 -8.47 11.93 -59.71
CA GLY A 48 -9.16 12.70 -60.75
C GLY A 48 -8.28 12.98 -61.97
N ASP A 49 -8.50 14.12 -62.62
CA ASP A 49 -7.63 14.58 -63.71
C ASP A 49 -6.30 15.12 -63.15
N THR A 50 -5.24 14.37 -63.39
CA THR A 50 -3.88 14.66 -62.92
C THR A 50 -2.96 15.16 -64.03
N SER A 51 -3.49 15.43 -65.22
CA SER A 51 -2.72 15.89 -66.40
C SER A 51 -1.90 17.16 -66.16
N HIS A 52 -2.37 18.01 -65.23
CA HIS A 52 -1.73 19.27 -64.86
C HIS A 52 -1.03 19.21 -63.49
N VAL A 53 -1.02 18.05 -62.82
CA VAL A 53 -0.40 17.89 -61.51
C VAL A 53 1.08 17.53 -61.70
N PRO A 54 2.01 18.28 -61.09
CA PRO A 54 3.44 17.97 -61.20
C PRO A 54 3.74 16.54 -60.72
N HIS A 55 4.63 15.84 -61.43
CA HIS A 55 4.94 14.44 -61.15
C HIS A 55 5.36 14.16 -59.70
N ASN A 56 5.98 15.12 -59.02
CA ASN A 56 6.42 15.00 -57.63
C ASN A 56 5.27 14.99 -56.61
N PHE A 57 4.03 15.26 -57.02
CA PHE A 57 2.82 15.15 -56.20
C PHE A 57 1.94 13.95 -56.58
N LEU A 58 2.38 13.15 -57.56
CA LEU A 58 1.71 11.93 -57.95
C LEU A 58 2.13 10.79 -57.03
N GLY A 59 1.15 10.04 -56.49
CA GLY A 59 1.37 8.94 -55.57
C GLY A 59 0.89 9.23 -54.15
N LYS A 60 1.35 8.41 -53.19
CA LYS A 60 1.02 8.58 -51.77
C LYS A 60 2.11 9.39 -51.06
N HIS A 61 1.70 10.44 -50.37
CA HIS A 61 2.57 11.26 -49.54
C HIS A 61 2.14 11.16 -48.08
N ARG A 62 3.06 10.77 -47.21
CA ARG A 62 2.80 10.58 -45.78
C ARG A 62 3.14 11.83 -44.99
N PHE A 63 2.24 12.23 -44.10
CA PHE A 63 2.40 13.36 -43.20
C PHE A 63 2.10 12.94 -41.76
N LEU A 64 2.75 13.62 -40.82
CA LEU A 64 2.43 13.55 -39.40
C LEU A 64 1.67 14.82 -39.04
N LEU A 65 0.43 14.65 -38.60
CA LEU A 65 -0.31 15.70 -37.91
C LEU A 65 0.02 15.58 -36.43
N HIS A 66 0.90 16.46 -35.94
CA HIS A 66 1.21 16.55 -34.52
C HIS A 66 0.04 17.16 -33.75
N ALA A 67 -0.28 16.56 -32.61
CA ALA A 67 -1.23 17.06 -31.63
C ALA A 67 -0.48 17.26 -30.31
N ASN A 68 -0.33 18.53 -29.90
CA ASN A 68 0.21 18.84 -28.59
C ASN A 68 -0.92 18.75 -27.56
N ILE A 69 -0.79 17.85 -26.59
CA ILE A 69 -1.85 17.54 -25.63
C ILE A 69 -1.47 18.14 -24.29
N THR A 70 -2.35 19.00 -23.77
CA THR A 70 -2.31 19.40 -22.36
C THR A 70 -2.93 18.28 -21.54
N ALA A 71 -2.09 17.52 -20.82
CA ALA A 71 -2.56 16.48 -19.91
C ALA A 71 -3.51 17.07 -18.86
N VAL A 72 -4.53 16.29 -18.50
CA VAL A 72 -5.43 16.54 -17.38
C VAL A 72 -5.13 15.44 -16.37
N ASN A 73 -4.80 15.81 -15.14
CA ASN A 73 -4.45 14.87 -14.07
C ASN A 73 -5.68 14.04 -13.69
N ASP A 74 -5.56 12.72 -13.71
CA ASP A 74 -6.59 11.82 -13.20
C ASP A 74 -6.39 11.55 -11.70
N PRO A 75 -7.44 11.21 -10.92
CA PRO A 75 -7.28 10.93 -9.49
C PRO A 75 -6.52 9.62 -9.24
N PRO A 76 -5.70 9.54 -8.17
CA PRO A 76 -5.08 8.28 -7.75
C PRO A 76 -6.13 7.22 -7.45
N ILE A 77 -5.80 5.95 -7.73
CA ILE A 77 -6.66 4.81 -7.37
C ILE A 77 -6.04 4.08 -6.18
N LEU A 78 -6.63 4.24 -4.99
CA LEU A 78 -6.31 3.44 -3.81
C LEU A 78 -7.07 2.11 -3.85
N GLN A 79 -6.37 1.00 -3.59
CA GLN A 79 -6.97 -0.33 -3.50
C GLN A 79 -6.44 -1.11 -2.31
N ILE A 80 -7.33 -1.89 -1.71
CA ILE A 80 -6.99 -2.94 -0.73
C ILE A 80 -7.33 -4.28 -1.39
N PRO A 81 -6.36 -5.18 -1.59
CA PRO A 81 -6.61 -6.44 -2.29
C PRO A 81 -7.72 -7.26 -1.60
N GLN A 82 -8.58 -7.91 -2.39
CA GLN A 82 -9.86 -8.51 -1.94
C GLN A 82 -9.81 -9.51 -0.77
N ASN A 83 -8.63 -9.97 -0.34
CA ASN A 83 -8.45 -10.92 0.76
C ASN A 83 -7.45 -10.43 1.82
N LYS A 84 -7.12 -9.14 1.81
CA LYS A 84 -6.17 -8.56 2.76
C LYS A 84 -6.93 -7.92 3.91
N ILE A 85 -6.51 -8.30 5.12
CA ILE A 85 -6.97 -7.74 6.40
C ILE A 85 -5.71 -7.40 7.17
N LEU A 86 -5.68 -6.23 7.79
CA LEU A 86 -4.62 -5.89 8.72
C LEU A 86 -4.84 -6.68 10.02
N ARG A 87 -4.04 -7.73 10.19
CA ARG A 87 -4.04 -8.55 11.39
C ARG A 87 -3.03 -7.99 12.38
N LEU A 88 -3.49 -7.72 13.60
CA LEU A 88 -2.71 -7.11 14.67
C LEU A 88 -2.69 -8.01 15.89
N ILE A 89 -1.57 -7.97 16.62
CA ILE A 89 -1.52 -8.41 18.01
C ILE A 89 -1.56 -7.16 18.88
N GLU A 90 -2.42 -7.17 19.89
CA GLU A 90 -2.55 -6.04 20.83
C GLU A 90 -1.20 -5.63 21.43
N GLY A 91 -0.94 -4.32 21.51
CA GLY A 91 0.28 -3.77 22.10
C GLY A 91 1.51 -3.82 21.18
N ILE A 92 1.42 -4.47 20.02
CA ILE A 92 2.56 -4.69 19.12
C ILE A 92 2.35 -3.92 17.81
N PRO A 93 3.25 -2.98 17.48
CA PRO A 93 3.18 -2.26 16.21
C PRO A 93 3.37 -3.20 15.02
N LYS A 94 2.46 -3.15 14.05
CA LYS A 94 2.57 -3.86 12.77
C LYS A 94 3.02 -2.90 11.67
N ASN A 95 4.01 -3.30 10.88
CA ASN A 95 4.44 -2.52 9.72
C ASN A 95 3.37 -2.52 8.61
N ILE A 96 3.14 -1.35 8.02
CA ILE A 96 2.25 -1.16 6.87
C ILE A 96 3.10 -1.20 5.60
N ASN A 97 2.68 -2.00 4.63
CA ASN A 97 3.44 -2.26 3.42
C ASN A 97 2.55 -2.36 2.17
N ASN A 98 3.20 -2.54 1.02
CA ASN A 98 2.54 -2.58 -0.29
C ASN A 98 1.68 -3.83 -0.52
N ASP A 99 1.86 -4.89 0.28
CA ASP A 99 0.99 -6.07 0.22
C ASP A 99 -0.40 -5.81 0.79
N LEU A 100 -0.54 -4.75 1.60
CA LEU A 100 -1.79 -4.33 2.22
C LEU A 100 -2.44 -3.17 1.49
N LEU A 101 -1.65 -2.15 1.14
CA LEU A 101 -2.11 -0.93 0.47
C LEU A 101 -1.45 -0.83 -0.90
N THR A 102 -2.25 -0.70 -1.96
CA THR A 102 -1.76 -0.53 -3.33
C THR A 102 -2.34 0.75 -3.92
N ILE A 103 -1.50 1.61 -4.49
CA ILE A 103 -1.92 2.79 -5.25
C ILE A 103 -1.58 2.57 -6.72
N PHE A 104 -2.51 2.93 -7.61
CA PHE A 104 -2.26 3.08 -9.04
C PHE A 104 -2.45 4.53 -9.44
N ASP A 105 -1.34 5.16 -9.79
CA ASP A 105 -1.24 6.55 -10.23
C ASP A 105 0.09 6.66 -11.03
N PRO A 106 0.03 6.66 -12.37
CA PRO A 106 1.22 6.62 -13.22
C PRO A 106 1.98 7.94 -13.31
N ASP A 107 1.31 9.07 -13.10
CA ASP A 107 1.83 10.42 -13.27
C ASP A 107 2.36 11.04 -11.97
N SER A 108 1.99 10.49 -10.81
CA SER A 108 2.46 10.95 -9.51
C SER A 108 3.59 10.09 -8.92
N PRO A 109 4.74 10.68 -8.55
CA PRO A 109 5.78 9.94 -7.84
C PRO A 109 5.38 9.60 -6.39
N PRO A 110 5.91 8.53 -5.78
CA PRO A 110 5.48 8.04 -4.46
C PRO A 110 5.55 9.04 -3.28
N HIS A 111 6.36 10.10 -3.39
CA HIS A 111 6.53 11.07 -2.30
C HIS A 111 5.44 12.16 -2.27
N VAL A 112 4.69 12.35 -3.37
CA VAL A 112 3.56 13.28 -3.41
C VAL A 112 2.22 12.60 -3.15
N LEU A 113 2.18 11.26 -3.26
CA LEU A 113 1.01 10.44 -2.91
C LEU A 113 0.85 10.35 -1.40
N ILE A 114 -0.07 11.13 -0.83
CA ILE A 114 -0.33 11.23 0.61
C ILE A 114 -1.60 10.48 0.98
N TYR A 115 -1.45 9.45 1.81
CA TYR A 115 -2.56 8.82 2.52
C TYR A 115 -3.10 9.75 3.61
N THR A 116 -4.42 9.81 3.73
CA THR A 116 -5.13 10.47 4.83
C THR A 116 -6.09 9.49 5.49
N VAL A 117 -5.99 9.38 6.82
CA VAL A 117 -6.91 8.60 7.66
C VAL A 117 -8.13 9.44 7.94
N LEU A 118 -9.30 8.96 7.51
CA LEU A 118 -10.55 9.67 7.70
C LEU A 118 -11.13 9.42 9.11
N PRO A 119 -11.87 10.40 9.66
CA PRO A 119 -12.58 10.22 10.93
C PRO A 119 -13.56 9.05 10.86
N THR A 120 -13.65 8.28 11.93
CA THR A 120 -14.60 7.17 12.07
C THR A 120 -15.45 7.37 13.31
N THR A 121 -16.71 6.93 13.23
CA THR A 121 -17.65 6.93 14.37
C THR A 121 -17.55 5.64 15.19
N ASP A 122 -16.79 4.65 14.74
CA ASP A 122 -16.56 3.42 15.49
C ASP A 122 -15.66 3.72 16.71
N PRO A 123 -16.18 3.62 17.94
CA PRO A 123 -15.42 3.92 19.15
C PRO A 123 -14.21 3.00 19.32
N ILE A 124 -14.23 1.79 18.75
CA ILE A 124 -13.11 0.85 18.79
C ILE A 124 -11.87 1.43 18.12
N ALA A 125 -12.06 2.19 17.03
CA ALA A 125 -10.94 2.76 16.30
C ALA A 125 -10.15 3.79 17.11
N SER A 126 -10.70 4.32 18.21
CA SER A 126 -9.98 5.22 19.13
C SER A 126 -8.80 4.56 19.85
N TYR A 127 -8.80 3.22 19.94
CA TYR A 127 -7.70 2.43 20.53
C TYR A 127 -6.58 2.11 19.54
N GLY A 128 -6.81 2.33 18.25
CA GLY A 128 -5.86 2.08 17.17
C GLY A 128 -5.30 3.36 16.58
N ARG A 129 -4.04 3.36 16.16
CA ARG A 129 -3.42 4.52 15.51
C ARG A 129 -2.32 4.14 14.54
N PHE A 130 -2.18 4.96 13.50
CA PHE A 130 -0.97 4.95 12.68
C PHE A 130 0.15 5.75 13.35
N GLU A 131 1.36 5.29 13.13
CA GLU A 131 2.57 5.98 13.54
C GLU A 131 3.54 6.09 12.35
N LEU A 132 4.18 7.25 12.22
CA LEU A 132 5.28 7.48 11.32
C LEU A 132 6.55 7.66 12.13
N ASN A 133 7.51 6.74 12.00
CA ASN A 133 8.71 6.69 12.84
C ASN A 133 8.37 6.70 14.36
N GLY A 134 7.34 5.95 14.76
CA GLY A 134 6.90 5.82 16.17
C GLY A 134 6.15 7.03 16.73
N LYS A 135 5.74 7.98 15.89
CA LYS A 135 4.92 9.13 16.30
C LYS A 135 3.54 9.06 15.66
N TYR A 136 2.51 9.32 16.45
CA TYR A 136 1.12 9.40 15.97
C TYR A 136 1.00 10.26 14.71
N THR A 137 0.30 9.75 13.70
CA THR A 137 -0.03 10.50 12.50
C THR A 137 -1.39 10.13 11.94
N LEU A 138 -2.01 11.06 11.23
CA LEU A 138 -3.19 10.84 10.39
C LEU A 138 -2.85 10.85 8.90
N THR A 139 -1.61 11.20 8.55
CA THR A 139 -1.15 11.28 7.16
C THR A 139 0.26 10.71 7.01
N PHE A 140 0.53 10.09 5.86
CA PHE A 140 1.84 9.55 5.50
C PHE A 140 1.93 9.36 3.98
N SER A 141 3.13 9.38 3.42
CA SER A 141 3.31 9.21 1.97
C SER A 141 3.44 7.74 1.55
N GLN A 142 3.20 7.43 0.28
CA GLN A 142 3.56 6.11 -0.29
C GLN A 142 5.07 5.85 -0.20
N ALA A 143 5.91 6.89 -0.28
CA ALA A 143 7.35 6.76 -0.02
C ALA A 143 7.66 6.31 1.42
N ASP A 144 6.89 6.74 2.43
CA ASP A 144 7.05 6.31 3.81
C ASP A 144 6.66 4.83 4.01
N VAL A 145 5.58 4.38 3.35
CA VAL A 145 5.16 2.98 3.30
C VAL A 145 6.26 2.13 2.63
N ASN A 146 6.77 2.56 1.48
CA ASN A 146 7.86 1.89 0.77
C ASN A 146 9.14 1.78 1.60
N ALA A 147 9.41 2.79 2.43
CA ALA A 147 10.56 2.82 3.33
C ALA A 147 10.33 2.05 4.64
N GLY A 148 9.15 1.46 4.85
CA GLY A 148 8.79 0.72 6.06
C GLY A 148 8.70 1.59 7.31
N LYS A 149 8.44 2.90 7.18
CA LYS A 149 8.39 3.85 8.31
C LYS A 149 7.03 3.94 8.98
N VAL A 150 6.00 3.40 8.33
CA VAL A 150 4.61 3.47 8.78
C VAL A 150 4.25 2.19 9.53
N THR A 151 3.77 2.36 10.75
CA THR A 151 3.27 1.26 11.58
C THR A 151 1.86 1.55 12.03
N TYR A 152 1.12 0.51 12.39
CA TYR A 152 -0.18 0.61 13.05
C TYR A 152 -0.13 -0.17 14.36
N ILE A 153 -0.57 0.45 15.45
CA ILE A 153 -0.62 -0.16 16.79
C ILE A 153 -2.03 -0.03 17.34
N PHE A 154 -2.48 -1.06 18.04
CA PHE A 154 -3.76 -1.08 18.74
C PHE A 154 -3.56 -1.46 20.21
N ASN A 155 -4.08 -0.64 21.11
CA ASN A 155 -3.95 -0.81 22.56
C ASN A 155 -5.34 -0.79 23.22
N ASN A 156 -5.93 -1.94 23.52
CA ASN A 156 -7.20 -2.05 24.23
C ASN A 156 -7.18 -3.22 25.20
N THR A 157 -7.02 -2.91 26.48
CA THR A 157 -6.83 -3.87 27.56
C THR A 157 -8.06 -4.71 27.91
N MET A 158 -9.17 -4.62 27.17
CA MET A 158 -10.48 -5.16 27.58
C MET A 158 -11.21 -6.02 26.54
N ALA A 159 -10.58 -6.46 25.43
CA ALA A 159 -11.29 -7.23 24.40
C ALA A 159 -10.63 -8.55 24.00
N ASP A 160 -11.40 -9.64 24.05
CA ASP A 160 -10.97 -11.02 23.72
C ASP A 160 -10.56 -11.18 22.24
N SER A 161 -11.21 -10.43 21.35
CA SER A 161 -10.82 -10.23 19.96
C SER A 161 -11.70 -9.12 19.38
N THR A 162 -11.20 -8.33 18.43
CA THR A 162 -11.97 -7.20 17.89
C THR A 162 -11.74 -7.04 16.41
N SER A 163 -12.79 -6.69 15.67
CA SER A 163 -12.71 -6.37 14.24
C SER A 163 -13.44 -5.07 13.98
N TYR A 164 -12.82 -4.20 13.17
CA TYR A 164 -13.37 -2.90 12.80
C TYR A 164 -12.77 -2.47 11.46
N GLN A 165 -13.23 -1.33 10.94
CA GLN A 165 -12.74 -0.78 9.69
C GLN A 165 -12.35 0.67 9.90
N ILE A 166 -11.30 1.10 9.19
CA ILE A 166 -10.93 2.50 9.08
C ILE A 166 -10.93 2.89 7.62
N GLN A 167 -11.22 4.16 7.35
CA GLN A 167 -11.32 4.65 5.98
C GLN A 167 -10.06 5.46 5.65
N LEU A 168 -9.50 5.20 4.46
CA LEU A 168 -8.29 5.83 3.93
C LEU A 168 -8.61 6.44 2.57
N GLN A 169 -7.98 7.56 2.27
CA GLN A 169 -7.96 8.15 0.93
C GLN A 169 -6.53 8.57 0.58
N VAL A 170 -6.24 8.72 -0.71
CA VAL A 170 -4.94 9.18 -1.19
C VAL A 170 -5.15 10.43 -2.04
N SER A 171 -4.27 11.41 -1.89
CA SER A 171 -4.20 12.56 -2.78
C SER A 171 -2.78 12.71 -3.32
N ASP A 172 -2.66 13.10 -4.57
CA ASP A 172 -1.41 13.51 -5.24
C ASP A 172 -1.08 15.01 -5.05
N GLY A 173 -1.98 15.75 -4.38
CA GLY A 173 -1.91 17.20 -4.18
C GLY A 173 -2.76 18.02 -5.16
N ILE A 174 -3.35 17.39 -6.18
CA ILE A 174 -4.25 18.00 -7.17
C ILE A 174 -5.64 17.36 -7.04
N GLU A 175 -5.71 16.04 -7.20
CA GLU A 175 -6.92 15.23 -7.10
C GLU A 175 -6.88 14.32 -5.87
N THR A 176 -7.99 13.64 -5.57
CA THR A 176 -8.11 12.73 -4.43
C THR A 176 -8.86 11.46 -4.84
N SER A 177 -8.36 10.31 -4.39
CA SER A 177 -8.99 9.02 -4.62
C SER A 177 -10.33 8.92 -3.91
N GLU A 178 -11.16 8.00 -4.39
CA GLU A 178 -12.26 7.47 -3.58
C GLU A 178 -11.72 6.89 -2.25
N ALA A 179 -12.55 6.96 -1.23
CA ALA A 179 -12.17 6.55 0.11
C ALA A 179 -12.43 5.04 0.31
N VAL A 180 -11.42 4.31 0.75
CA VAL A 180 -11.41 2.85 0.85
C VAL A 180 -11.38 2.39 2.31
N PHE A 181 -12.16 1.35 2.64
CA PHE A 181 -12.16 0.74 3.97
C PHE A 181 -11.05 -0.29 4.11
N LEU A 182 -10.15 -0.08 5.07
CA LEU A 182 -9.18 -1.05 5.55
C LEU A 182 -9.78 -1.90 6.67
N PRO A 183 -10.05 -3.19 6.44
CA PRO A 183 -10.46 -4.10 7.50
C PRO A 183 -9.30 -4.43 8.43
N ILE A 184 -9.57 -4.34 9.73
CA ILE A 184 -8.63 -4.61 10.82
C ILE A 184 -9.18 -5.71 11.71
N SER A 185 -8.32 -6.65 12.08
CA SER A 185 -8.62 -7.73 13.03
C SER A 185 -7.52 -7.79 14.08
N VAL A 186 -7.90 -7.69 15.35
CA VAL A 186 -7.01 -7.66 16.50
C VAL A 186 -7.17 -8.93 17.31
N HIS A 187 -6.04 -9.56 17.61
CA HIS A 187 -5.93 -10.68 18.53
C HIS A 187 -5.18 -10.27 19.79
N PRO A 188 -5.54 -10.83 20.96
CA PRO A 188 -4.82 -10.55 22.21
C PRO A 188 -3.40 -11.09 22.14
N LEU A 189 -2.48 -10.45 22.87
CA LEU A 189 -1.13 -10.98 23.05
C LEU A 189 -1.18 -12.21 23.95
N GLU A 190 -0.81 -13.37 23.39
CA GLU A 190 -0.68 -14.60 24.14
C GLU A 190 0.79 -14.86 24.49
N ILE A 191 1.07 -15.03 25.79
CA ILE A 191 2.39 -15.40 26.32
C ILE A 191 2.20 -16.65 27.17
N ARG A 192 2.98 -17.70 26.88
CA ARG A 192 2.91 -18.97 27.62
C ARG A 192 4.31 -19.49 27.92
N LEU A 193 4.51 -20.03 29.11
CA LEU A 193 5.74 -20.76 29.45
C LEU A 193 5.79 -22.04 28.61
N ALA A 194 6.79 -22.15 27.74
CA ALA A 194 6.96 -23.33 26.87
C ALA A 194 7.82 -24.39 27.55
N ASN A 195 9.01 -24.01 28.02
CA ASN A 195 9.90 -24.89 28.78
C ASN A 195 10.24 -24.27 30.13
N ASN A 196 10.24 -25.09 31.16
CA ASN A 196 10.88 -24.81 32.45
C ASN A 196 11.30 -26.12 33.10
N THR A 197 12.42 -26.69 32.64
CA THR A 197 12.91 -27.98 33.12
C THR A 197 13.67 -27.88 34.45
N GLY A 198 13.95 -26.66 34.90
CA GLY A 198 15.01 -26.41 35.87
C GLY A 198 16.40 -26.75 35.31
N LEU A 199 17.41 -26.71 36.17
CA LEU A 199 18.79 -27.10 35.86
C LEU A 199 19.22 -28.22 36.80
N ILE A 200 19.89 -29.24 36.25
CA ILE A 200 20.59 -30.26 37.03
C ILE A 200 22.08 -29.94 36.94
N MET A 201 22.72 -29.73 38.09
CA MET A 201 24.11 -29.30 38.16
C MET A 201 24.89 -30.08 39.21
N ILE A 202 26.20 -30.18 39.01
CA ILE A 202 27.12 -30.71 40.00
C ILE A 202 27.53 -29.57 40.94
N HIS A 203 27.84 -29.90 42.19
CA HIS A 203 28.30 -28.91 43.17
C HIS A 203 29.52 -28.13 42.64
N LYS A 204 29.46 -26.80 42.73
CA LYS A 204 30.48 -25.85 42.24
C LYS A 204 30.74 -25.88 40.71
N SER A 205 29.83 -26.41 39.89
CA SER A 205 29.91 -26.31 38.43
C SER A 205 29.10 -25.13 37.87
N LEU A 206 29.30 -24.81 36.59
CA LEU A 206 28.49 -23.88 35.82
C LEU A 206 27.58 -24.66 34.86
N ALA A 207 26.36 -24.19 34.64
CA ALA A 207 25.50 -24.65 33.55
C ALA A 207 24.93 -23.45 32.78
N TYR A 208 24.78 -23.62 31.47
CA TYR A 208 24.11 -22.65 30.63
C TYR A 208 22.60 -22.85 30.71
N ILE A 209 21.86 -21.75 30.81
CA ILE A 209 20.42 -21.76 30.56
C ILE A 209 20.22 -21.59 29.07
N SER A 210 19.56 -22.55 28.43
CA SER A 210 19.24 -22.52 27.01
C SER A 210 17.72 -22.60 26.77
N PRO A 211 17.23 -22.39 25.54
CA PRO A 211 15.81 -22.52 25.22
C PRO A 211 15.20 -23.91 25.49
N THR A 212 16.02 -24.95 25.65
CA THR A 212 15.53 -26.27 26.07
C THR A 212 15.20 -26.31 27.56
N ASN A 213 15.83 -25.44 28.35
CA ASN A 213 15.60 -25.34 29.79
C ASN A 213 14.51 -24.32 30.11
N LEU A 214 14.59 -23.14 29.51
CA LEU A 214 13.66 -22.04 29.74
C LEU A 214 13.33 -21.38 28.42
N SER A 215 12.05 -21.39 28.04
CA SER A 215 11.56 -20.71 26.85
C SER A 215 10.11 -20.26 27.02
N ILE A 216 9.75 -19.22 26.27
CA ILE A 216 8.40 -18.68 26.21
C ILE A 216 7.90 -18.83 24.78
N GLY A 217 6.64 -19.27 24.65
CA GLY A 217 5.89 -19.22 23.41
C GLY A 217 5.03 -17.95 23.35
N THR A 218 4.94 -17.35 22.18
CA THR A 218 4.06 -16.20 21.91
C THR A 218 3.42 -16.31 20.53
N ASN A 219 2.23 -15.73 20.35
CA ASN A 219 1.57 -15.61 19.04
C ASN A 219 2.11 -14.45 18.18
N ALA A 220 3.11 -13.72 18.66
CA ALA A 220 3.65 -12.53 18.00
C ALA A 220 5.11 -12.67 17.51
N ILE A 221 5.50 -13.89 17.15
CA ILE A 221 6.87 -14.24 16.71
C ILE A 221 7.28 -13.46 15.44
N GLU A 222 6.33 -13.21 14.53
CA GLU A 222 6.60 -12.50 13.28
C GLU A 222 6.89 -11.00 13.46
N GLU A 223 6.64 -10.44 14.65
CA GLU A 223 6.76 -9.00 14.93
C GLU A 223 8.07 -8.61 15.61
N ASN A 224 9.07 -9.51 15.65
CA ASN A 224 10.40 -9.27 16.25
C ASN A 224 10.37 -8.66 17.67
N ILE A 225 9.51 -9.19 18.54
CA ILE A 225 9.39 -8.71 19.93
C ILE A 225 10.62 -9.12 20.75
N ASP A 226 11.15 -8.17 21.50
CA ASP A 226 12.23 -8.41 22.47
C ASP A 226 11.64 -8.87 23.82
N ILE A 227 11.89 -10.12 24.19
CA ILE A 227 11.42 -10.71 25.45
C ILE A 227 12.58 -10.73 26.45
N LYS A 228 12.42 -10.01 27.57
CA LYS A 228 13.42 -9.92 28.63
C LYS A 228 13.01 -10.74 29.86
N TYR A 229 13.97 -11.42 30.44
CA TYR A 229 13.82 -12.16 31.70
C TYR A 229 14.48 -11.37 32.83
N GLU A 230 13.75 -11.14 33.93
CA GLU A 230 14.27 -10.48 35.12
C GLU A 230 14.45 -11.49 36.26
N ILE A 231 15.60 -11.42 36.94
CA ILE A 231 15.88 -12.25 38.11
C ILE A 231 15.34 -11.55 39.34
N MET A 232 14.15 -11.95 39.79
CA MET A 232 13.49 -11.36 40.97
C MET A 232 14.14 -11.79 42.30
N LYS A 233 14.66 -13.03 42.37
CA LYS A 233 15.36 -13.56 43.54
C LYS A 233 16.56 -14.39 43.09
N PRO A 234 17.75 -14.19 43.69
CA PRO A 234 18.91 -15.01 43.36
C PRO A 234 18.68 -16.47 43.79
N PRO A 235 19.42 -17.43 43.20
CA PRO A 235 19.45 -18.82 43.64
C PRO A 235 19.67 -18.90 45.15
N GLN A 236 18.71 -19.49 45.88
CA GLN A 236 18.91 -19.79 47.30
C GLN A 236 19.59 -21.16 47.43
N TYR A 237 20.66 -21.22 48.22
CA TYR A 237 21.35 -22.46 48.55
C TYR A 237 20.49 -23.26 49.54
N VAL A 238 19.77 -24.29 49.07
CA VAL A 238 19.06 -25.21 49.96
C VAL A 238 20.03 -26.35 50.28
N HIS A 239 20.39 -26.45 51.56
CA HIS A 239 21.49 -27.27 52.06
C HIS A 239 21.16 -28.77 52.14
N GLU A 240 20.28 -29.32 51.29
CA GLU A 240 19.91 -30.75 51.34
C GLU A 240 19.73 -31.34 49.92
N THR A 241 20.69 -32.20 49.56
CA THR A 241 20.65 -33.18 48.45
C THR A 241 20.30 -32.65 47.03
N GLY A 242 21.33 -32.24 46.29
CA GLY A 242 21.57 -32.72 44.91
C GLY A 242 20.73 -32.17 43.74
N VAL A 243 19.65 -31.41 43.94
CA VAL A 243 18.89 -30.79 42.83
C VAL A 243 18.43 -29.39 43.23
N GLN A 244 18.84 -28.37 42.47
CA GLN A 244 18.43 -26.98 42.71
C GLN A 244 17.35 -26.58 41.68
N LEU A 245 16.09 -26.53 42.12
CA LEU A 245 14.99 -26.03 41.31
C LEU A 245 14.94 -24.49 41.43
N LEU A 246 15.37 -23.80 40.38
CA LEU A 246 15.22 -22.35 40.26
C LEU A 246 13.79 -22.03 39.80
N HIS A 247 13.05 -21.28 40.60
CA HIS A 247 11.74 -20.73 40.23
C HIS A 247 11.94 -19.36 39.59
N PHE A 248 11.48 -19.21 38.34
CA PHE A 248 11.42 -17.93 37.65
C PHE A 248 9.99 -17.41 37.69
N THR A 249 9.81 -16.15 38.10
CA THR A 249 8.53 -15.44 37.99
C THR A 249 8.61 -14.53 36.77
N ILE A 250 7.70 -14.69 35.81
CA ILE A 250 7.59 -13.81 34.65
C ILE A 250 6.61 -12.70 35.02
N LEU A 251 7.04 -11.44 34.95
CA LEU A 251 6.15 -10.30 34.99
C LEU A 251 5.76 -9.93 33.55
N SER A 252 4.47 -9.71 33.30
CA SER A 252 3.96 -9.21 32.02
C SER A 252 4.48 -7.79 31.76
N PRO A 253 4.79 -7.42 30.51
CA PRO A 253 5.30 -6.09 30.18
C PRO A 253 4.23 -4.97 30.19
N LEU A 254 3.17 -5.11 30.97
CA LEU A 254 2.10 -4.10 31.06
C LEU A 254 1.89 -3.70 32.52
N SER A 255 2.59 -2.63 32.90
CA SER A 255 2.26 -1.73 34.01
C SER A 255 2.43 -0.29 33.52
#